data_AF-A0A3S0XN22-F1
#
_entry.id   AF-A0A3S0XN22-F1
#
_cell.length_a   1.000
_cell.length_b   1.000
_cell.length_c   1.000
_cell.angle_alpha   90.00
_cell.angle_beta   90.00
_cell.angle_gamma   90.00
#
_symmetry.space_group_name_H-M   'P 1'
#
loop_
_entity.id
_entity.type
_entity.pdbx_description
1 polymer ?
#
loop_
_entity_poly.entity_id
_entity_poly.type
_entity_poly.pdbx_seq_one_letter_code
_entity_poly.pdbx_strand_id
1 'polypeptide(L)'
;MTVRYPRRFEYFRLEPLGDPPYLDPDAARERYETGAGLSVVEDTDPPGWYLEVSAQRQRFTVTFYASSTTPLRTVTWEKNDDVLQCRRILDLYYPDGDPGRRVPYVEVTTVAQQIFSDGVVDVTLSSPTVPDQLREVTNAPMTLFRTDVPAFGEWTPLLLAAITDTRRRFGPDAVAAAASDMENLVPFGLPSTDRAALVARSRGMALLATLDEPQPIPSSTATRPWVDIGSPMVDRGLSAIFPLASAGAEAPGARERLHAVRDRLQMDAIHFYGGDHFHAETVLRAEEGYGRNIARTGIETMGPVYAWRVGGHAAVLVHGRDRLDETETLALHVIPADWVWERLGAADTKRGQSRRRRSARERDVADASWTWPDSREDG
;
A
#
# COMPACT_ATOMS: atom_id res chain seq x y z
N MET A 1 -14.58 -29.68 9.92
CA MET A 1 -15.18 -29.35 8.61
C MET A 1 -14.95 -30.55 7.71
N THR A 2 -15.99 -31.08 7.09
CA THR A 2 -15.88 -32.30 6.26
C THR A 2 -15.57 -31.89 4.82
N VAL A 3 -14.64 -32.58 4.16
CA VAL A 3 -14.14 -32.22 2.82
C VAL A 3 -14.01 -33.46 1.93
N ARG A 4 -14.05 -33.26 0.62
CA ARG A 4 -13.76 -34.29 -0.39
C ARG A 4 -12.63 -33.84 -1.32
N TYR A 5 -12.05 -34.81 -2.03
CA TYR A 5 -10.89 -34.61 -2.90
C TYR A 5 -11.18 -35.06 -4.33
N PRO A 6 -11.75 -34.20 -5.21
CA PRO A 6 -12.08 -34.56 -6.58
C PRO A 6 -10.82 -34.95 -7.36
N ARG A 7 -10.91 -35.98 -8.21
CA ARG A 7 -9.81 -36.30 -9.15
C ARG A 7 -9.60 -35.20 -10.18
N ARG A 8 -10.72 -34.65 -10.63
CA ARG A 8 -10.89 -33.48 -11.50
C ARG A 8 -12.16 -32.79 -11.05
N PHE A 9 -12.21 -31.46 -11.14
CA PHE A 9 -13.36 -30.69 -10.72
C PHE A 9 -13.77 -29.71 -11.82
N GLU A 10 -15.02 -29.77 -12.26
CA GLU A 10 -15.58 -28.81 -13.20
C GLU A 10 -16.05 -27.58 -12.43
N TYR A 11 -15.17 -26.58 -12.32
CA TYR A 11 -15.41 -25.36 -11.54
C TYR A 11 -16.59 -24.49 -12.02
N PHE A 12 -17.17 -24.78 -13.19
CA PHE A 12 -18.39 -24.11 -13.68
C PHE A 12 -19.67 -24.75 -13.14
N ARG A 13 -19.68 -26.08 -12.94
CA ARG A 13 -20.83 -26.83 -12.43
C ARG A 13 -20.70 -27.19 -10.96
N LEU A 14 -19.49 -27.03 -10.41
CA LEU A 14 -19.10 -27.49 -9.08
C LEU A 14 -19.26 -29.00 -8.90
N GLU A 15 -19.00 -29.74 -9.97
CA GLU A 15 -19.15 -31.19 -10.02
C GLU A 15 -17.78 -31.88 -10.13
N PRO A 16 -17.56 -33.00 -9.42
CA PRO A 16 -16.39 -33.83 -9.66
C PRO A 16 -16.52 -34.57 -11.00
N LEU A 17 -15.41 -34.72 -11.71
CA LEU A 17 -15.34 -35.45 -12.97
C LEU A 17 -14.54 -36.75 -12.82
N GLY A 18 -14.98 -37.78 -13.54
CA GLY A 18 -14.32 -39.09 -13.63
C GLY A 18 -15.02 -40.19 -12.83
N ASP A 19 -14.53 -41.41 -12.98
CA ASP A 19 -15.01 -42.60 -12.28
C ASP A 19 -13.82 -43.42 -11.74
N PRO A 20 -13.62 -43.52 -10.41
CA PRO A 20 -14.41 -42.87 -9.37
C PRO A 20 -14.16 -41.34 -9.33
N PRO A 21 -15.17 -40.52 -8.96
CA PRO A 21 -15.08 -39.05 -9.02
C PRO A 21 -14.13 -38.43 -7.98
N TYR A 22 -13.92 -39.12 -6.86
CA TYR A 22 -13.10 -38.67 -5.74
C TYR A 22 -11.88 -39.57 -5.53
N LEU A 23 -10.84 -38.99 -4.96
CA LEU A 23 -9.70 -39.69 -4.39
C LEU A 23 -10.05 -40.16 -2.98
N ASP A 24 -9.56 -41.35 -2.62
CA ASP A 24 -9.48 -41.75 -1.21
C ASP A 24 -8.50 -40.82 -0.45
N PRO A 25 -8.70 -40.60 0.86
CA PRO A 25 -7.89 -39.66 1.63
C PRO A 25 -6.38 -39.91 1.56
N ASP A 26 -5.94 -41.17 1.51
CA ASP A 26 -4.52 -41.50 1.44
C ASP A 26 -3.91 -41.15 0.08
N ALA A 27 -4.64 -41.39 -1.02
CA ALA A 27 -4.21 -40.97 -2.35
C ALA A 27 -4.19 -39.45 -2.52
N ALA A 28 -5.15 -38.75 -1.87
CA ALA A 28 -5.14 -37.29 -1.80
C ALA A 28 -3.95 -36.75 -1.00
N ARG A 29 -3.61 -37.39 0.12
CA ARG A 29 -2.42 -37.06 0.93
C ARG A 29 -1.13 -37.25 0.13
N GLU A 30 -0.97 -38.40 -0.53
CA GLU A 30 0.19 -38.68 -1.37
C GLU A 30 0.37 -37.61 -2.44
N ARG A 31 -0.71 -37.22 -3.13
CA ARG A 31 -0.67 -36.14 -4.14
C ARG A 31 -0.25 -34.80 -3.55
N TYR A 32 -0.74 -34.47 -2.36
CA TYR A 32 -0.39 -33.23 -1.69
C TYR A 32 1.09 -33.19 -1.31
N GLU A 33 1.59 -34.25 -0.69
CA GLU A 33 2.96 -34.36 -0.19
C GLU A 33 3.99 -34.44 -1.33
N THR A 34 3.67 -35.15 -2.40
CA THR A 34 4.50 -35.24 -3.61
C THR A 34 4.41 -33.99 -4.50
N GLY A 35 3.50 -33.06 -4.20
CA GLY A 35 3.33 -31.83 -4.97
C GLY A 35 2.69 -32.06 -6.35
N ALA A 36 1.85 -33.08 -6.52
CA ALA A 36 1.14 -33.34 -7.78
C ALA A 36 -0.05 -32.38 -8.03
N GLY A 37 -0.32 -31.48 -7.09
CA GLY A 37 -1.53 -30.66 -7.06
C GLY A 37 -2.72 -31.39 -6.45
N LEU A 38 -3.69 -30.63 -5.94
CA LEU A 38 -4.84 -31.16 -5.24
C LEU A 38 -6.05 -30.25 -5.39
N SER A 39 -7.22 -30.83 -5.61
CA SER A 39 -8.51 -30.15 -5.49
C SER A 39 -9.16 -30.55 -4.17
N VAL A 40 -9.67 -29.58 -3.43
CA VAL A 40 -10.38 -29.78 -2.16
C VAL A 40 -11.71 -29.04 -2.23
N VAL A 41 -12.78 -29.70 -1.82
CA VAL A 41 -14.14 -29.15 -1.86
C VAL A 41 -14.86 -29.42 -0.55
N GLU A 42 -15.74 -28.51 -0.14
CA GLU A 42 -16.62 -28.72 0.99
C GLU A 42 -17.53 -29.94 0.77
N ASP A 43 -17.76 -30.75 1.80
CA ASP A 43 -18.68 -31.89 1.74
C ASP A 43 -20.14 -31.43 1.92
N THR A 44 -20.58 -30.54 1.04
CA THR A 44 -21.95 -30.00 0.93
C THR A 44 -22.37 -29.99 -0.53
N ASP A 45 -23.69 -29.99 -0.78
CA ASP A 45 -24.24 -29.98 -2.13
C ASP A 45 -25.28 -28.86 -2.28
N PRO A 46 -24.97 -27.77 -3.00
CA PRO A 46 -23.67 -27.46 -3.62
C PRO A 46 -22.60 -27.04 -2.59
N PRO A 47 -21.30 -27.12 -2.94
CA PRO A 47 -20.23 -26.71 -2.05
C PRO A 47 -20.18 -25.20 -1.84
N GLY A 48 -19.99 -24.74 -0.60
CA GLY A 48 -19.85 -23.32 -0.27
C GLY A 48 -18.47 -22.75 -0.64
N TRP A 49 -17.46 -23.61 -0.81
CA TRP A 49 -16.12 -23.21 -1.26
C TRP A 49 -15.37 -24.34 -1.97
N TYR A 50 -14.38 -23.94 -2.76
CA TYR A 50 -13.44 -24.79 -3.48
C TYR A 50 -12.02 -24.29 -3.28
N LEU A 51 -11.07 -25.18 -3.01
CA LEU A 51 -9.65 -24.90 -2.92
C LEU A 51 -8.90 -25.69 -4.01
N GLU A 52 -8.11 -24.97 -4.80
CA GLU A 52 -7.14 -25.54 -5.73
C GLU A 52 -5.72 -25.33 -5.20
N VAL A 53 -4.98 -26.42 -5.05
CA VAL A 53 -3.55 -26.43 -4.75
C VAL A 53 -2.80 -26.77 -6.02
N SER A 54 -1.95 -25.86 -6.49
CA SER A 54 -1.14 -26.08 -7.68
C SER A 54 -0.05 -27.13 -7.44
N ALA A 55 0.55 -27.59 -8.54
CA ALA A 55 1.73 -28.44 -8.48
C ALA A 55 2.84 -27.79 -7.63
N GLN A 56 3.61 -28.64 -6.94
CA GLN A 56 4.67 -28.26 -6.01
C GLN A 56 4.19 -27.35 -4.84
N ARG A 57 2.86 -27.21 -4.64
CA ARG A 57 2.27 -26.36 -3.60
C ARG A 57 2.71 -24.90 -3.72
N GLN A 58 2.90 -24.42 -4.96
CA GLN A 58 3.36 -23.05 -5.20
C GLN A 58 2.24 -22.01 -5.11
N ARG A 59 0.99 -22.43 -5.34
CA ARG A 59 -0.18 -21.55 -5.36
C ARG A 59 -1.39 -22.25 -4.76
N PHE A 60 -2.16 -21.51 -3.97
CA PHE A 60 -3.41 -21.95 -3.37
C PHE A 60 -4.49 -20.96 -3.77
N THR A 61 -5.55 -21.42 -4.43
CA THR A 61 -6.67 -20.57 -4.87
C THR A 61 -7.94 -21.04 -4.20
N VAL A 62 -8.51 -20.20 -3.33
CA VAL A 62 -9.81 -20.45 -2.68
C VAL A 62 -10.88 -19.67 -3.42
N THR A 63 -11.99 -20.32 -3.77
CA THR A 63 -13.19 -19.66 -4.32
C THR A 63 -14.38 -19.96 -3.42
N PHE A 64 -15.13 -18.92 -3.04
CA PHE A 64 -16.37 -19.02 -2.27
C PHE A 64 -17.58 -18.87 -3.18
N TYR A 65 -18.65 -19.58 -2.87
CA TYR A 65 -19.88 -19.59 -3.65
C TYR A 65 -21.10 -19.27 -2.79
N ALA A 66 -22.13 -18.72 -3.43
CA ALA A 66 -23.48 -18.69 -2.88
C ALA A 66 -24.11 -20.10 -2.94
N SER A 67 -25.21 -20.29 -2.21
CA SER A 67 -26.01 -21.53 -2.28
C SER A 67 -26.53 -21.84 -3.68
N SER A 68 -26.53 -20.86 -4.58
CA SER A 68 -26.92 -20.98 -5.98
C SER A 68 -25.75 -21.33 -6.91
N THR A 69 -24.58 -21.66 -6.38
CA THR A 69 -23.31 -21.91 -7.12
C THR A 69 -22.68 -20.67 -7.76
N THR A 70 -23.25 -19.48 -7.56
CA THR A 70 -22.66 -18.22 -8.04
C THR A 70 -21.38 -17.90 -7.27
N PRO A 71 -20.24 -17.65 -7.94
CA PRO A 71 -18.99 -17.30 -7.26
C PRO A 71 -19.10 -15.92 -6.60
N LEU A 72 -18.61 -15.80 -5.37
CA LEU A 72 -18.67 -14.55 -4.59
C LEU A 72 -17.31 -13.91 -4.43
N ARG A 73 -16.28 -14.73 -4.24
CA ARG A 73 -14.92 -14.29 -3.95
C ARG A 73 -13.91 -15.34 -4.39
N THR A 74 -12.77 -14.88 -4.89
CA THR A 74 -11.61 -15.72 -5.16
C THR A 74 -10.38 -15.11 -4.50
N VAL A 75 -9.63 -15.90 -3.74
CA VAL A 75 -8.39 -15.49 -3.08
C VAL A 75 -7.26 -16.38 -3.56
N THR A 76 -6.19 -15.77 -4.06
CA THR A 76 -5.00 -16.46 -4.56
C THR A 76 -3.82 -16.17 -3.65
N TRP A 77 -3.21 -17.23 -3.15
CA TRP A 77 -2.02 -17.23 -2.33
C TRP A 77 -0.87 -17.87 -3.11
N GLU A 78 0.33 -17.35 -2.93
CA GLU A 78 1.55 -17.94 -3.46
C GLU A 78 2.49 -18.29 -2.33
N LYS A 79 3.15 -19.44 -2.45
CA LYS A 79 4.15 -19.90 -1.49
C LYS A 79 5.41 -19.05 -1.64
N ASN A 80 5.89 -18.53 -0.52
CA ASN A 80 7.18 -17.90 -0.38
C ASN A 80 7.85 -18.49 0.87
N ASP A 81 8.90 -19.29 0.68
CA ASP A 81 9.46 -20.16 1.70
C ASP A 81 8.38 -21.03 2.37
N ASP A 82 8.24 -21.01 3.69
CA ASP A 82 7.24 -21.82 4.41
C ASP A 82 5.93 -21.08 4.69
N VAL A 83 5.73 -19.91 4.08
CA VAL A 83 4.55 -19.06 4.29
C VAL A 83 3.80 -18.86 2.97
N LEU A 84 2.47 -18.82 3.04
CA LEU A 84 1.61 -18.37 1.95
C LEU A 84 1.42 -16.87 2.04
N GLN A 85 1.75 -16.17 0.96
CA GLN A 85 1.47 -14.75 0.78
C GLN A 85 0.26 -14.57 -0.13
N CYS A 86 -0.74 -13.81 0.33
CA CYS A 86 -1.86 -13.43 -0.52
C CYS A 86 -1.35 -12.52 -1.63
N ARG A 87 -1.69 -12.84 -2.88
CA ARG A 87 -1.32 -12.06 -4.07
C ARG A 87 -2.50 -11.35 -4.69
N ARG A 88 -3.68 -11.98 -4.58
CA ARG A 88 -4.89 -11.45 -5.21
C ARG A 88 -6.12 -11.82 -4.42
N ILE A 89 -6.99 -10.84 -4.21
CA ILE A 89 -8.38 -11.04 -3.80
C ILE A 89 -9.25 -10.50 -4.92
N LEU A 90 -10.27 -11.24 -5.32
CA LEU A 90 -11.25 -10.82 -6.30
C LEU A 90 -12.64 -11.01 -5.70
N ASP A 91 -13.31 -9.91 -5.41
CA ASP A 91 -14.68 -9.85 -4.93
C ASP A 91 -15.64 -9.58 -6.10
N LEU A 92 -16.73 -10.35 -6.18
CA LEU A 92 -17.71 -10.31 -7.29
C LEU A 92 -19.06 -9.78 -6.80
N TYR A 93 -19.66 -8.85 -7.54
CA TYR A 93 -20.93 -8.18 -7.24
C TYR A 93 -21.84 -8.19 -8.46
N TYR A 94 -23.12 -8.47 -8.23
CA TYR A 94 -24.13 -8.76 -9.23
C TYR A 94 -25.31 -7.79 -9.13
N PRO A 95 -25.25 -6.63 -9.81
CA PRO A 95 -26.29 -5.60 -9.73
C PRO A 95 -27.67 -6.07 -10.21
N ASP A 96 -27.68 -7.01 -11.16
CA ASP A 96 -28.91 -7.56 -11.76
C ASP A 96 -29.52 -8.71 -10.92
N GLY A 97 -28.96 -9.00 -9.74
CA GLY A 97 -29.38 -10.09 -8.88
C GLY A 97 -28.56 -11.37 -9.06
N ASP A 98 -28.94 -12.44 -8.38
CA ASP A 98 -28.20 -13.70 -8.42
C ASP A 98 -28.41 -14.44 -9.76
N PRO A 99 -27.38 -14.61 -10.61
CA PRO A 99 -27.48 -15.33 -11.87
C PRO A 99 -27.63 -16.85 -11.70
N GLY A 100 -27.38 -17.38 -10.50
CA GLY A 100 -27.36 -18.82 -10.19
C GLY A 100 -26.28 -19.62 -10.90
N ARG A 101 -25.25 -18.95 -11.42
CA ARG A 101 -24.10 -19.55 -12.12
C ARG A 101 -23.00 -18.51 -12.33
N ARG A 102 -21.85 -18.97 -12.84
CA ARG A 102 -20.79 -18.07 -13.29
C ARG A 102 -21.20 -17.29 -14.55
N VAL A 103 -20.89 -16.01 -14.56
CA VAL A 103 -20.98 -15.10 -15.71
C VAL A 103 -19.59 -14.50 -16.00
N PRO A 104 -19.30 -14.07 -17.25
CA PRO A 104 -18.04 -13.42 -17.60
C PRO A 104 -17.76 -12.20 -16.72
N TYR A 105 -16.52 -12.02 -16.27
CA TYR A 105 -16.18 -10.90 -15.37
C TYR A 105 -16.43 -9.52 -15.98
N VAL A 106 -16.41 -9.39 -17.30
CA VAL A 106 -16.74 -8.13 -18.01
C VAL A 106 -18.21 -7.73 -17.86
N GLU A 107 -19.07 -8.64 -17.42
CA GLU A 107 -20.49 -8.41 -17.17
C GLU A 107 -20.80 -8.22 -15.66
N VAL A 108 -19.77 -8.24 -14.79
CA VAL A 108 -19.92 -8.25 -13.33
C VAL A 108 -19.18 -7.06 -12.75
N THR A 109 -19.71 -6.47 -11.67
CA THR A 109 -18.93 -5.49 -10.90
C THR A 109 -17.93 -6.23 -10.03
N THR A 110 -16.65 -5.87 -10.13
CA THR A 110 -15.57 -6.57 -9.42
C THR A 110 -14.78 -5.60 -8.56
N VAL A 111 -14.32 -6.06 -7.39
CA VAL A 111 -13.31 -5.38 -6.59
C VAL A 111 -12.11 -6.31 -6.50
N ALA A 112 -11.03 -5.96 -7.21
CA ALA A 112 -9.81 -6.73 -7.27
C ALA A 112 -8.73 -6.07 -6.40
N GLN A 113 -8.22 -6.78 -5.41
CA GLN A 113 -7.03 -6.37 -4.66
C GLN A 113 -5.83 -7.15 -5.19
N GLN A 114 -4.78 -6.45 -5.58
CA GLN A 114 -3.50 -7.02 -5.94
C GLN A 114 -2.49 -6.65 -4.85
N ILE A 115 -2.00 -7.66 -4.14
CA ILE A 115 -1.18 -7.51 -2.94
C ILE A 115 0.28 -7.79 -3.30
N PHE A 116 1.12 -6.81 -3.04
CA PHE A 116 2.55 -6.87 -3.28
C PHE A 116 3.31 -7.17 -1.98
N SER A 117 4.54 -7.66 -2.10
CA SER A 117 5.39 -8.04 -0.96
C SER A 117 5.97 -6.87 -0.17
N ASP A 118 5.94 -5.68 -0.76
CA ASP A 118 6.32 -4.40 -0.14
C ASP A 118 5.17 -3.76 0.66
N GLY A 119 4.03 -4.45 0.74
CA GLY A 119 2.84 -3.99 1.41
C GLY A 119 2.05 -2.90 0.70
N VAL A 120 2.29 -2.75 -0.60
CA VAL A 120 1.34 -2.08 -1.49
C VAL A 120 0.18 -3.02 -1.80
N VAL A 121 -1.03 -2.47 -1.84
CA VAL A 121 -2.25 -3.14 -2.30
C VAL A 121 -2.96 -2.24 -3.29
N ASP A 122 -3.01 -2.67 -4.56
CA ASP A 122 -3.83 -2.02 -5.58
C ASP A 122 -5.23 -2.58 -5.53
N VAL A 123 -6.22 -1.73 -5.28
CA VAL A 123 -7.64 -2.06 -5.23
C VAL A 123 -8.33 -1.44 -6.45
N THR A 124 -8.75 -2.27 -7.39
CA THR A 124 -9.47 -1.87 -8.59
C THR A 124 -10.94 -2.23 -8.47
N LEU A 125 -11.83 -1.25 -8.59
CA LEU A 125 -13.25 -1.49 -8.85
C LEU A 125 -13.49 -1.37 -10.36
N SER A 126 -13.91 -2.46 -11.00
CA SER A 126 -14.35 -2.45 -12.40
C SER A 126 -15.83 -2.76 -12.48
N SER A 127 -16.56 -2.05 -13.34
CA SER A 127 -18.01 -2.23 -13.47
C SER A 127 -18.48 -2.00 -14.92
N PRO A 128 -19.51 -2.74 -15.39
CA PRO A 128 -20.11 -2.47 -16.69
C PRO A 128 -20.86 -1.13 -16.76
N THR A 129 -21.31 -0.60 -15.61
CA THR A 129 -22.24 0.52 -15.54
C THR A 129 -21.63 1.81 -15.00
N VAL A 130 -20.47 1.73 -14.34
CA VAL A 130 -19.73 2.90 -13.83
C VAL A 130 -18.26 2.85 -14.27
N PRO A 131 -17.60 4.00 -14.43
CA PRO A 131 -16.17 4.01 -14.75
C PRO A 131 -15.36 3.27 -13.70
N ASP A 132 -14.31 2.59 -14.16
CA ASP A 132 -13.35 1.91 -13.29
C ASP A 132 -12.73 2.89 -12.30
N GLN A 133 -12.41 2.38 -11.12
CA GLN A 133 -11.72 3.09 -10.05
C GLN A 133 -10.50 2.28 -9.65
N LEU A 134 -9.42 2.97 -9.34
CA LEU A 134 -8.21 2.38 -8.80
C LEU A 134 -7.89 3.12 -7.52
N ARG A 135 -7.60 2.39 -6.44
CA ARG A 135 -7.11 2.90 -5.16
C ARG A 135 -5.87 2.11 -4.78
N GLU A 136 -4.77 2.82 -4.54
CA GLU A 136 -3.55 2.22 -4.00
C GLU A 136 -3.54 2.39 -2.48
N VAL A 137 -3.27 1.32 -1.74
CA VAL A 137 -3.01 1.34 -0.30
C VAL A 137 -1.54 1.03 -0.09
N THR A 138 -0.79 1.95 0.52
CA THR A 138 0.62 1.74 0.85
C THR A 138 0.78 1.36 2.32
N ASN A 139 1.82 0.59 2.65
CA ASN A 139 2.14 0.16 4.01
C ASN A 139 1.02 -0.67 4.67
N ALA A 140 0.30 -1.47 3.89
CA ALA A 140 -0.66 -2.41 4.43
C ALA A 140 0.08 -3.43 5.34
N PRO A 141 -0.46 -3.79 6.52
CA PRO A 141 0.20 -4.74 7.40
C PRO A 141 0.28 -6.12 6.72
N MET A 142 1.49 -6.58 6.41
CA MET A 142 1.71 -7.86 5.73
C MET A 142 1.30 -9.08 6.56
N THR A 143 1.15 -8.92 7.87
CA THR A 143 0.55 -9.92 8.75
C THR A 143 -0.89 -10.26 8.36
N LEU A 144 -1.63 -9.35 7.72
CA LEU A 144 -2.99 -9.60 7.24
C LEU A 144 -3.06 -10.44 5.97
N PHE A 145 -1.95 -10.52 5.22
CA PHE A 145 -1.87 -11.18 3.92
C PHE A 145 -0.89 -12.36 3.94
N ARG A 146 -0.65 -12.91 5.13
CA ARG A 146 0.22 -14.07 5.34
C ARG A 146 -0.52 -15.12 6.14
N THR A 147 -0.28 -16.38 5.81
CA THR A 147 -0.74 -17.55 6.57
C THR A 147 0.22 -18.70 6.33
N ASP A 148 0.29 -19.67 7.24
CA ASP A 148 1.18 -20.81 7.08
C ASP A 148 0.74 -21.70 5.90
N VAL A 149 1.68 -22.40 5.28
CA VAL A 149 1.34 -23.45 4.31
C VAL A 149 0.61 -24.58 5.07
N PRO A 150 -0.68 -24.86 4.76
CA PRO A 150 -1.45 -25.82 5.56
C PRO A 150 -0.87 -27.24 5.44
N ALA A 151 -0.88 -28.00 6.53
CA ALA A 151 -0.67 -29.45 6.42
C ALA A 151 -1.86 -30.12 5.71
N PHE A 152 -1.67 -31.35 5.23
CA PHE A 152 -2.77 -32.08 4.59
C PHE A 152 -3.95 -32.24 5.56
N GLY A 153 -5.11 -31.72 5.17
CA GLY A 153 -6.34 -31.76 5.98
C GLY A 153 -6.53 -30.55 6.90
N GLU A 154 -5.51 -29.70 7.08
CA GLU A 154 -5.55 -28.52 7.96
C GLU A 154 -5.91 -27.25 7.19
N TRP A 155 -7.02 -27.29 6.44
CA TRP A 155 -7.43 -26.19 5.55
C TRP A 155 -8.02 -24.97 6.27
N THR A 156 -8.45 -25.13 7.52
CA THR A 156 -9.21 -24.12 8.26
C THR A 156 -8.51 -22.76 8.38
N PRO A 157 -7.22 -22.65 8.76
CA PRO A 157 -6.55 -21.35 8.87
C PRO A 157 -6.54 -20.58 7.55
N LEU A 158 -6.27 -21.27 6.44
CA LEU A 158 -6.28 -20.67 5.09
C LEU A 158 -7.68 -20.14 4.72
N LEU A 159 -8.73 -20.90 5.02
CA LEU A 159 -10.11 -20.50 4.73
C LEU A 159 -10.55 -19.31 5.59
N LEU A 160 -10.19 -19.29 6.87
CA LEU A 160 -10.47 -18.16 7.76
C LEU A 160 -9.74 -16.89 7.32
N ALA A 161 -8.50 -17.00 6.84
CA ALA A 161 -7.75 -15.88 6.27
C ALA A 161 -8.35 -15.37 4.95
N ALA A 162 -9.11 -16.21 4.24
CA ALA A 162 -9.72 -15.87 2.95
C ALA A 162 -11.16 -15.34 3.08
N ILE A 163 -11.82 -15.53 4.22
CA ILE A 163 -13.23 -15.19 4.43
C ILE A 163 -13.45 -13.67 4.47
N THR A 164 -14.62 -13.22 4.02
CA THR A 164 -15.07 -11.83 4.12
C THR A 164 -16.58 -11.79 4.28
N ASP A 165 -17.15 -10.61 4.57
CA ASP A 165 -18.60 -10.44 4.50
C ASP A 165 -19.07 -10.54 3.04
N THR A 166 -19.89 -11.55 2.77
CA THR A 166 -20.51 -11.79 1.46
C THR A 166 -21.94 -11.26 1.39
N ARG A 167 -22.38 -10.49 2.40
CA ARG A 167 -23.68 -9.81 2.37
C ARG A 167 -23.71 -8.74 1.27
N ARG A 168 -24.89 -8.53 0.69
CA ARG A 168 -25.17 -7.48 -0.31
C ARG A 168 -24.37 -7.58 -1.61
N ARG A 169 -24.02 -8.81 -2.02
CA ARG A 169 -23.38 -9.09 -3.32
C ARG A 169 -24.35 -9.08 -4.49
N PHE A 170 -25.66 -9.12 -4.22
CA PHE A 170 -26.71 -9.26 -5.21
C PHE A 170 -27.72 -8.12 -5.15
N GLY A 171 -28.22 -7.72 -6.32
CA GLY A 171 -29.30 -6.75 -6.46
C GLY A 171 -28.81 -5.30 -6.54
N PRO A 172 -29.74 -4.33 -6.48
CA PRO A 172 -29.46 -2.93 -6.82
C PRO A 172 -28.40 -2.27 -5.94
N ASP A 173 -28.24 -2.74 -4.71
CA ASP A 173 -27.25 -2.21 -3.76
C ASP A 173 -25.82 -2.76 -3.99
N ALA A 174 -25.64 -3.73 -4.88
CA ALA A 174 -24.37 -4.43 -5.06
C ALA A 174 -23.23 -3.51 -5.52
N VAL A 175 -23.52 -2.50 -6.37
CA VAL A 175 -22.51 -1.51 -6.79
C VAL A 175 -22.11 -0.60 -5.62
N ALA A 176 -23.07 -0.19 -4.79
CA ALA A 176 -22.80 0.61 -3.61
C ALA A 176 -22.01 -0.18 -2.56
N ALA A 177 -22.33 -1.47 -2.38
CA ALA A 177 -21.57 -2.38 -1.54
C ALA A 177 -20.13 -2.56 -2.06
N ALA A 178 -19.93 -2.73 -3.38
CA ALA A 178 -18.61 -2.81 -3.99
C ALA A 178 -17.77 -1.55 -3.73
N ALA A 179 -18.37 -0.37 -3.90
CA ALA A 179 -17.69 0.89 -3.62
C ALA A 179 -17.35 1.04 -2.13
N SER A 180 -18.27 0.66 -1.23
CA SER A 180 -18.02 0.62 0.20
C SER A 180 -16.90 -0.35 0.58
N ASP A 181 -16.87 -1.53 -0.02
CA ASP A 181 -15.86 -2.54 0.27
C ASP A 181 -14.49 -2.10 -0.26
N MET A 182 -14.41 -1.54 -1.47
CA MET A 182 -13.20 -0.89 -1.97
C MET A 182 -12.63 0.13 -0.97
N GLU A 183 -13.50 0.84 -0.24
CA GLU A 183 -13.07 1.84 0.73
C GLU A 183 -12.60 1.24 2.09
N ASN A 184 -13.07 0.04 2.45
CA ASN A 184 -12.92 -0.54 3.79
C ASN A 184 -12.06 -1.83 3.84
N LEU A 185 -11.69 -2.43 2.71
CA LEU A 185 -11.14 -3.80 2.63
C LEU A 185 -9.69 -4.00 3.14
N VAL A 186 -9.03 -2.96 3.65
CA VAL A 186 -7.77 -3.07 4.40
C VAL A 186 -7.95 -2.35 5.73
N PRO A 187 -7.81 -3.03 6.90
CA PRO A 187 -7.82 -2.38 8.20
C PRO A 187 -6.83 -1.22 8.18
N PHE A 188 -7.37 -0.02 8.23
CA PHE A 188 -6.62 1.22 8.13
C PHE A 188 -5.56 1.31 9.22
N GLY A 189 -4.30 1.37 8.80
CA GLY A 189 -3.36 2.36 9.32
C GLY A 189 -3.66 3.74 8.71
N LEU A 190 -4.81 4.31 9.08
CA LEU A 190 -5.35 5.68 8.85
C LEU A 190 -5.54 6.22 7.39
N PRO A 191 -6.52 7.14 7.17
CA PRO A 191 -7.41 7.15 6.01
C PRO A 191 -7.05 8.11 4.87
N SER A 192 -7.54 7.78 3.66
CA SER A 192 -8.32 8.74 2.86
C SER A 192 -9.20 8.00 1.85
N THR A 193 -10.50 8.24 1.95
CA THR A 193 -11.57 7.70 1.10
C THR A 193 -12.21 8.90 0.37
N ASP A 194 -11.66 9.31 -0.77
CA ASP A 194 -12.35 10.20 -1.70
C ASP A 194 -11.87 9.97 -3.14
N ARG A 195 -12.80 9.59 -4.02
CA ARG A 195 -12.59 9.28 -5.44
C ARG A 195 -12.08 10.49 -6.23
N ALA A 196 -12.25 11.71 -5.74
CA ALA A 196 -11.66 12.92 -6.33
C ALA A 196 -10.14 13.05 -6.06
N ALA A 197 -9.60 12.35 -5.04
CA ALA A 197 -8.19 12.40 -4.67
C ALA A 197 -7.31 11.43 -5.48
N LEU A 198 -7.88 10.45 -6.18
CA LEU A 198 -7.11 9.49 -6.98
C LEU A 198 -6.66 10.04 -8.35
N VAL A 199 -7.17 11.22 -8.73
CA VAL A 199 -6.67 12.01 -9.87
C VAL A 199 -5.78 13.18 -9.38
N ALA A 200 -5.70 13.43 -8.08
CA ALA A 200 -4.91 14.51 -7.48
C ALA A 200 -4.10 14.05 -6.25
N ARG A 201 -2.79 13.85 -6.49
CA ARG A 201 -1.65 13.97 -5.54
C ARG A 201 -1.26 12.70 -4.75
N SER A 202 -0.06 12.19 -5.04
CA SER A 202 0.68 11.22 -4.21
C SER A 202 0.78 11.69 -2.74
N ARG A 203 0.97 10.79 -1.77
CA ARG A 203 1.08 11.15 -0.33
C ARG A 203 2.04 12.32 -0.07
N GLY A 204 3.17 12.36 -0.79
CA GLY A 204 4.08 13.51 -0.76
C GLY A 204 3.38 14.81 -1.15
N MET A 205 2.66 14.83 -2.28
CA MET A 205 1.90 15.98 -2.74
C MET A 205 0.71 16.35 -1.83
N ALA A 206 0.12 15.40 -1.11
CA ALA A 206 -0.90 15.67 -0.08
C ALA A 206 -0.29 16.38 1.13
N LEU A 207 0.86 15.91 1.63
CA LEU A 207 1.62 16.58 2.69
C LEU A 207 2.00 18.01 2.28
N LEU A 208 2.45 18.20 1.03
CA LEU A 208 2.74 19.53 0.49
C LEU A 208 1.50 20.42 0.39
N ALA A 209 0.34 19.87 0.02
CA ALA A 209 -0.92 20.61 0.00
C ALA A 209 -1.31 21.10 1.40
N THR A 210 -1.28 20.21 2.39
CA THR A 210 -1.60 20.53 3.79
C THR A 210 -0.61 21.53 4.39
N LEU A 211 0.66 21.49 3.98
CA LEU A 211 1.67 22.50 4.35
C LEU A 211 1.40 23.88 3.74
N ASP A 212 0.80 23.93 2.56
CA ASP A 212 0.51 25.16 1.82
C ASP A 212 -0.80 25.83 2.27
N GLU A 213 -1.66 25.09 2.98
CA GLU A 213 -2.91 25.63 3.50
C GLU A 213 -2.68 26.84 4.43
N PRO A 214 -3.37 27.97 4.19
CA PRO A 214 -3.24 29.16 5.03
C PRO A 214 -3.72 28.85 6.45
N GLN A 215 -2.85 29.05 7.44
CA GLN A 215 -3.23 28.84 8.83
C GLN A 215 -4.22 29.91 9.28
N PRO A 216 -5.33 29.53 9.96
CA PRO A 216 -6.19 30.51 10.62
C PRO A 216 -5.35 31.24 11.66
N ILE A 217 -5.32 32.57 11.62
CA ILE A 217 -4.53 33.42 12.54
C ILE A 217 -4.96 33.09 13.98
N PRO A 218 -4.18 32.36 14.80
CA PRO A 218 -4.53 32.14 16.18
C PRO A 218 -4.00 33.32 16.98
N SER A 219 -4.80 33.82 17.91
CA SER A 219 -4.40 34.82 18.91
C SER A 219 -3.33 34.31 19.90
N SER A 220 -2.73 33.14 19.64
CA SER A 220 -1.65 32.54 20.42
C SER A 220 -0.64 31.83 19.50
N THR A 221 0.63 31.86 19.90
CA THR A 221 1.85 31.40 19.21
C THR A 221 1.96 29.89 18.97
N ALA A 222 0.87 29.13 18.97
CA ALA A 222 0.93 27.68 18.79
C ALA A 222 1.15 27.31 17.32
N THR A 223 2.34 26.82 17.00
CA THR A 223 2.65 26.19 15.70
C THR A 223 1.79 24.94 15.54
N ARG A 224 1.20 24.72 14.34
CA ARG A 224 0.45 23.49 14.02
C ARG A 224 1.32 22.26 14.37
N PRO A 225 0.83 21.32 15.19
CA PRO A 225 1.50 20.04 15.43
C PRO A 225 1.81 19.32 14.13
N TRP A 226 2.99 18.72 14.01
CA TRP A 226 3.38 17.99 12.79
C TRP A 226 2.43 16.84 12.44
N VAL A 227 1.77 16.25 13.46
CA VAL A 227 0.81 15.14 13.29
C VAL A 227 -0.41 15.56 12.47
N ASP A 228 -0.79 16.84 12.53
CA ASP A 228 -1.90 17.39 11.77
C ASP A 228 -1.53 17.61 10.30
N ILE A 229 -0.25 17.52 9.95
CA ILE A 229 0.23 17.57 8.57
C ILE A 229 0.20 16.17 7.95
N GLY A 230 0.55 15.14 8.72
CA GLY A 230 0.39 13.76 8.31
C GLY A 230 1.10 12.74 9.21
N SER A 231 0.83 11.47 8.98
CA SER A 231 1.42 10.33 9.68
C SER A 231 1.73 9.21 8.67
N PRO A 232 2.71 8.30 8.91
CA PRO A 232 3.76 8.38 9.95
C PRO A 232 4.70 9.58 9.75
N MET A 233 5.29 10.03 10.85
CA MET A 233 6.30 11.09 10.88
C MET A 233 7.30 10.88 12.01
N VAL A 234 8.48 11.46 11.85
CA VAL A 234 9.49 11.62 12.89
C VAL A 234 9.57 13.10 13.25
N ASP A 235 9.06 13.46 14.42
CA ASP A 235 9.10 14.83 14.95
C ASP A 235 10.51 15.17 15.46
N ARG A 236 11.10 16.25 14.93
CA ARG A 236 12.42 16.79 15.31
C ARG A 236 12.33 18.24 15.79
N GLY A 237 11.19 18.65 16.35
CA GLY A 237 10.93 19.98 16.87
C GLY A 237 10.63 20.98 15.76
N LEU A 238 11.64 21.71 15.28
CA LEU A 238 11.46 22.72 14.21
C LEU A 238 11.37 22.11 12.81
N SER A 239 11.66 20.82 12.69
CA SER A 239 11.55 20.05 11.45
C SER A 239 10.82 18.74 11.72
N ALA A 240 10.26 18.16 10.66
CA ALA A 240 9.69 16.82 10.68
C ALA A 240 10.14 16.05 9.44
N ILE A 241 10.25 14.73 9.59
CA ILE A 241 10.54 13.83 8.47
C ILE A 241 9.32 12.94 8.27
N PHE A 242 8.78 12.89 7.05
CA PHE A 242 7.66 12.05 6.68
C PHE A 242 8.18 10.92 5.79
N PRO A 243 8.37 9.70 6.33
CA PRO A 243 8.78 8.55 5.54
C PRO A 243 7.68 8.26 4.50
N LEU A 244 8.05 8.19 3.22
CA LEU A 244 7.10 8.01 2.11
C LEU A 244 7.05 6.57 1.60
N ALA A 245 8.20 5.97 1.33
CA ALA A 245 8.32 4.59 0.83
C ALA A 245 9.70 3.99 1.15
N SER A 246 9.82 2.66 1.07
CA SER A 246 11.09 1.93 1.13
C SER A 246 11.11 0.75 0.14
N ALA A 247 12.30 0.32 -0.26
CA ALA A 247 12.53 -0.79 -1.16
C ALA A 247 13.76 -1.60 -0.68
N GLY A 248 13.50 -2.81 -0.19
CA GLY A 248 14.56 -3.75 0.19
C GLY A 248 15.24 -4.40 -1.02
N ALA A 249 16.49 -4.85 -0.84
CA ALA A 249 17.30 -5.46 -1.91
C ALA A 249 16.72 -6.76 -2.48
N GLU A 250 16.00 -7.53 -1.65
CA GLU A 250 15.49 -8.87 -1.99
C GLU A 250 14.21 -8.85 -2.84
N ALA A 251 13.63 -7.66 -3.10
CA ALA A 251 12.35 -7.52 -3.80
C ALA A 251 12.56 -7.10 -5.28
N PRO A 252 12.33 -8.01 -6.25
CA PRO A 252 12.49 -7.67 -7.68
C PRO A 252 11.58 -6.51 -8.10
N GLY A 253 12.16 -5.52 -8.78
CA GLY A 253 11.42 -4.36 -9.30
C GLY A 253 11.11 -3.26 -8.25
N ALA A 254 11.41 -3.48 -6.96
CA ALA A 254 11.03 -2.55 -5.90
C ALA A 254 11.79 -1.22 -6.00
N ARG A 255 13.08 -1.27 -6.37
CA ARG A 255 13.88 -0.07 -6.59
C ARG A 255 13.36 0.72 -7.79
N GLU A 256 13.11 0.07 -8.93
CA GLU A 256 12.56 0.74 -10.12
C GLU A 256 11.24 1.45 -9.81
N ARG A 257 10.37 0.84 -8.99
CA ARG A 257 9.12 1.48 -8.55
C ARG A 257 9.37 2.64 -7.59
N LEU A 258 10.28 2.51 -6.62
CA LEU A 258 10.66 3.61 -5.72
C LEU A 258 11.21 4.82 -6.50
N HIS A 259 12.04 4.56 -7.50
CA HIS A 259 12.53 5.56 -8.45
C HIS A 259 11.38 6.21 -9.24
N ALA A 260 10.41 5.43 -9.73
CA ALA A 260 9.25 5.98 -10.43
C ALA A 260 8.36 6.87 -9.52
N VAL A 261 8.18 6.47 -8.25
CA VAL A 261 7.46 7.28 -7.25
C VAL A 261 8.20 8.59 -6.96
N ARG A 262 9.52 8.53 -6.78
CA ARG A 262 10.38 9.72 -6.65
C ARG A 262 10.20 10.64 -7.85
N ASP A 263 10.36 10.13 -9.05
CA ASP A 263 10.33 10.91 -10.30
C ASP A 263 8.98 11.60 -10.50
N ARG A 264 7.89 10.88 -10.21
CA ARG A 264 6.55 11.44 -10.29
C ARG A 264 6.33 12.53 -9.25
N LEU A 265 6.69 12.28 -7.99
CA LEU A 265 6.55 13.29 -6.92
C LEU A 265 7.41 14.52 -7.19
N GLN A 266 8.63 14.33 -7.68
CA GLN A 266 9.51 15.43 -8.07
C GLN A 266 8.88 16.25 -9.21
N MET A 267 8.41 15.58 -10.27
CA MET A 267 7.76 16.24 -11.40
C MET A 267 6.51 17.01 -10.96
N ASP A 268 5.65 16.41 -10.15
CA ASP A 268 4.46 17.05 -9.60
C ASP A 268 4.84 18.27 -8.74
N ALA A 269 5.84 18.14 -7.86
CA ALA A 269 6.29 19.24 -7.00
C ALA A 269 6.89 20.39 -7.82
N ILE A 270 7.63 20.10 -8.89
CA ILE A 270 8.12 21.10 -9.85
C ILE A 270 6.92 21.82 -10.50
N HIS A 271 5.92 21.09 -10.96
CA HIS A 271 4.74 21.69 -11.60
C HIS A 271 3.93 22.60 -10.66
N PHE A 272 3.78 22.22 -9.39
CA PHE A 272 2.93 22.98 -8.45
C PHE A 272 3.69 24.05 -7.66
N TYR A 273 4.95 23.81 -7.30
CA TYR A 273 5.73 24.67 -6.40
C TYR A 273 7.00 25.24 -7.05
N GLY A 274 7.26 24.92 -8.32
CA GLY A 274 8.38 25.45 -9.10
C GLY A 274 8.19 26.88 -9.64
N GLY A 275 7.03 27.51 -9.46
CA GLY A 275 6.75 28.88 -9.92
C GLY A 275 6.78 29.06 -11.45
N ASP A 276 6.70 30.32 -11.93
CA ASP A 276 6.63 30.67 -13.37
C ASP A 276 7.91 30.37 -14.17
N HIS A 277 8.97 29.89 -13.53
CA HIS A 277 10.21 29.51 -14.19
C HIS A 277 10.41 28.02 -13.96
N PHE A 278 10.64 27.25 -15.03
CA PHE A 278 10.77 25.78 -15.07
C PHE A 278 11.86 25.16 -14.16
N HIS A 279 12.42 25.87 -13.16
CA HIS A 279 13.53 25.45 -12.31
C HIS A 279 13.52 25.99 -10.86
N ALA A 280 12.40 26.35 -10.20
CA ALA A 280 12.47 26.81 -8.79
C ALA A 280 12.72 25.71 -7.74
N GLU A 281 13.29 24.58 -8.14
CA GLU A 281 13.91 23.64 -7.21
C GLU A 281 15.28 24.18 -6.77
N THR A 282 15.54 24.20 -5.45
CA THR A 282 16.88 24.51 -4.93
C THR A 282 17.60 23.21 -4.62
N VAL A 283 18.69 22.94 -5.34
CA VAL A 283 19.55 21.78 -5.07
C VAL A 283 20.29 22.01 -3.76
N LEU A 284 20.13 21.09 -2.82
CA LEU A 284 20.90 21.06 -1.57
C LEU A 284 22.22 20.33 -1.81
N ARG A 285 23.33 21.02 -1.57
CA ARG A 285 24.68 20.43 -1.66
C ARG A 285 25.01 19.65 -0.39
N ALA A 286 25.69 18.51 -0.55
CA ALA A 286 26.06 17.64 0.56
C ALA A 286 27.05 18.28 1.53
N GLU A 287 27.76 19.34 1.13
CA GLU A 287 28.79 20.00 1.94
C GLU A 287 28.24 21.21 2.70
N GLU A 288 27.00 21.65 2.44
CA GLU A 288 26.46 22.93 2.92
C GLU A 288 25.07 22.79 3.55
N GLY A 289 24.76 23.71 4.46
CA GLY A 289 23.42 23.86 5.04
C GLY A 289 22.82 22.56 5.56
N TYR A 290 21.54 22.35 5.26
CA TYR A 290 20.82 21.13 5.66
C TYR A 290 21.26 19.88 4.86
N GLY A 291 21.80 20.06 3.64
CA GLY A 291 22.36 18.96 2.85
C GLY A 291 23.53 18.26 3.55
N ARG A 292 24.34 19.03 4.29
CA ARG A 292 25.37 18.49 5.20
C ARG A 292 24.80 17.59 6.29
N ASN A 293 23.64 17.92 6.83
CA ASN A 293 23.02 17.10 7.88
C ASN A 293 22.55 15.76 7.31
N ILE A 294 21.96 15.76 6.11
CA ILE A 294 21.57 14.54 5.39
C ILE A 294 22.80 13.67 5.16
N ALA A 295 23.90 14.24 4.65
CA ALA A 295 25.14 13.49 4.41
C ALA A 295 25.74 12.88 5.69
N ARG A 296 25.53 13.49 6.87
CA ARG A 296 26.02 12.98 8.17
C ARG A 296 25.23 11.79 8.72
N THR A 297 24.05 11.51 8.17
CA THR A 297 23.21 10.37 8.60
C THR A 297 23.82 9.02 8.24
N GLY A 298 24.78 8.98 7.31
CA GLY A 298 25.34 7.74 6.76
C GLY A 298 24.53 7.15 5.61
N ILE A 299 23.38 7.73 5.27
CA ILE A 299 22.54 7.35 4.12
C ILE A 299 23.19 7.86 2.83
N GLU A 300 23.35 6.98 1.85
CA GLU A 300 23.84 7.35 0.52
C GLU A 300 22.70 7.93 -0.33
N THR A 301 22.73 9.22 -0.63
CA THR A 301 21.69 9.88 -1.41
C THR A 301 21.69 9.45 -2.87
N MET A 302 20.54 9.02 -3.37
CA MET A 302 20.33 8.55 -4.74
C MET A 302 19.94 9.73 -5.65
N GLY A 303 20.94 10.41 -6.20
CA GLY A 303 20.75 11.59 -7.05
C GLY A 303 20.70 12.91 -6.27
N PRO A 304 20.37 14.03 -6.94
CA PRO A 304 20.33 15.34 -6.31
C PRO A 304 19.18 15.45 -5.29
N VAL A 305 19.42 16.17 -4.20
CA VAL A 305 18.41 16.47 -3.19
C VAL A 305 17.81 17.84 -3.49
N TYR A 306 16.50 17.87 -3.76
CA TYR A 306 15.79 19.08 -4.15
C TYR A 306 14.93 19.61 -3.00
N ALA A 307 14.88 20.94 -2.89
CA ALA A 307 14.03 21.65 -1.95
C ALA A 307 13.04 22.58 -2.68
N TRP A 308 11.76 22.53 -2.30
CA TRP A 308 10.70 23.45 -2.75
C TRP A 308 10.19 24.29 -1.59
N ARG A 309 9.83 25.54 -1.90
CA ARG A 309 9.25 26.44 -0.90
C ARG A 309 7.75 26.22 -0.83
N VAL A 310 7.25 25.84 0.34
CA VAL A 310 5.82 25.61 0.58
C VAL A 310 5.41 26.37 1.83
N GLY A 311 4.66 27.46 1.66
CA GLY A 311 4.37 28.41 2.72
C GLY A 311 5.64 28.89 3.47
N GLY A 312 5.66 28.67 4.78
CA GLY A 312 6.77 29.00 5.69
C GLY A 312 7.92 27.97 5.72
N HIS A 313 7.83 26.90 4.94
CA HIS A 313 8.70 25.74 5.03
C HIS A 313 9.47 25.50 3.72
N ALA A 314 10.56 24.75 3.83
CA ALA A 314 11.18 24.05 2.73
C ALA A 314 10.82 22.57 2.84
N ALA A 315 10.24 22.01 1.78
CA ALA A 315 10.03 20.58 1.64
C ALA A 315 11.16 20.00 0.82
N VAL A 316 11.85 19.00 1.36
CA VAL A 316 13.07 18.41 0.80
C VAL A 316 12.81 16.93 0.56
N LEU A 317 12.84 16.50 -0.70
CA LEU A 317 12.69 15.08 -1.04
C LEU A 317 14.05 14.40 -0.95
N VAL A 318 14.15 13.41 -0.07
CA VAL A 318 15.38 12.65 0.15
C VAL A 318 15.13 11.20 -0.26
N HIS A 319 15.84 10.76 -1.31
CA HIS A 319 15.95 9.35 -1.68
C HIS A 319 17.34 8.89 -1.26
N GLY A 320 17.41 7.89 -0.39
CA GLY A 320 18.66 7.43 0.16
C GLY A 320 18.72 5.92 0.35
N ARG A 321 19.93 5.37 0.29
CA ARG A 321 20.23 3.95 0.50
C ARG A 321 20.98 3.76 1.80
N ASP A 322 20.46 2.87 2.64
CA ASP A 322 21.22 2.33 3.77
C ASP A 322 22.19 1.27 3.24
N ARG A 323 23.48 1.43 3.54
CA ARG A 323 24.54 0.50 3.11
C ARG A 323 24.57 -0.79 3.93
N LEU A 324 24.01 -0.80 5.13
CA LEU A 324 24.02 -1.98 5.99
C LEU A 324 22.97 -2.99 5.51
N ASP A 325 21.74 -2.50 5.26
CA ASP A 325 20.58 -3.34 4.93
C ASP A 325 20.21 -3.29 3.43
N GLU A 326 21.03 -2.61 2.62
CA GLU A 326 20.85 -2.42 1.18
C GLU A 326 19.45 -1.92 0.77
N THR A 327 18.78 -1.25 1.71
CA THR A 327 17.41 -0.77 1.59
C THR A 327 17.42 0.66 1.11
N GLU A 328 16.70 0.93 0.04
CA GLU A 328 16.45 2.29 -0.41
C GLU A 328 15.19 2.85 0.27
N THR A 329 15.22 4.11 0.62
CA THR A 329 14.13 4.81 1.31
C THR A 329 13.88 6.16 0.66
N LEU A 330 12.62 6.57 0.66
CA LEU A 330 12.17 7.85 0.18
C LEU A 330 11.44 8.56 1.33
N ALA A 331 11.85 9.78 1.65
CA ALA A 331 11.26 10.58 2.70
C ALA A 331 11.12 12.04 2.29
N LEU A 332 10.10 12.72 2.83
CA LEU A 332 9.91 14.16 2.69
C LEU A 332 10.30 14.84 4.00
N HIS A 333 11.40 15.60 3.98
CA HIS A 333 11.82 16.39 5.13
C HIS A 333 11.17 17.77 5.02
N VAL A 334 10.54 18.20 6.10
CA VAL A 334 9.93 19.52 6.19
C VAL A 334 10.73 20.31 7.20
N ILE A 335 11.38 21.36 6.72
CA ILE A 335 12.26 22.22 7.51
C ILE A 335 11.84 23.68 7.37
N PRO A 336 12.27 24.59 8.26
CA PRO A 336 12.02 26.02 8.11
C PRO A 336 12.59 26.55 6.78
N ALA A 337 11.82 27.37 6.07
CA ALA A 337 12.24 27.90 4.77
C ALA A 337 13.53 28.75 4.84
N ASP A 338 13.80 29.36 6.00
CA ASP A 338 14.99 30.20 6.22
C ASP A 338 16.26 29.38 6.47
N TRP A 339 16.17 28.05 6.57
CA TRP A 339 17.33 27.16 6.55
C TRP A 339 17.89 26.95 5.14
N VAL A 340 17.05 27.13 4.11
CA VAL A 340 17.39 26.98 2.68
C VAL A 340 17.52 28.35 2.00
N TRP A 341 16.54 29.24 2.18
CA TRP A 341 16.51 30.55 1.52
C TRP A 341 16.60 31.68 2.52
N GLU A 342 17.63 32.51 2.41
CA GLU A 342 17.71 33.73 3.21
C GLU A 342 16.53 34.66 2.92
N ARG A 343 15.90 35.20 3.97
CA ARG A 343 14.84 36.19 3.81
C ARG A 343 15.41 37.49 3.24
N LEU A 344 14.93 37.88 2.06
CA LEU A 344 15.24 39.16 1.43
C LEU A 344 14.83 40.33 2.34
N GLY A 345 15.71 41.34 2.45
CA GLY A 345 15.42 42.61 3.16
C GLY A 345 15.70 42.65 4.67
N ALA A 346 16.09 41.54 5.31
CA ALA A 346 16.38 41.52 6.75
C ALA A 346 17.87 41.66 7.09
N ALA A 347 18.78 41.38 6.14
CA ALA A 347 20.21 41.17 6.40
C ALA A 347 20.96 42.39 6.96
N ASP A 348 20.51 43.60 6.66
CA ASP A 348 21.20 44.84 7.04
C ASP A 348 20.80 45.40 8.43
N THR A 349 19.87 44.73 9.11
CA THR A 349 19.46 45.14 10.47
C THR A 349 20.10 44.25 11.54
N LYS A 350 20.42 44.83 12.71
CA LYS A 350 20.91 44.05 13.88
C LYS A 350 19.96 42.89 14.24
N ARG A 351 18.65 43.11 14.12
CA ARG A 351 17.63 42.09 14.39
C ARG A 351 17.66 40.96 13.36
N GLY A 352 17.83 41.27 12.08
CA GLY A 352 17.95 40.27 11.03
C GLY A 352 19.25 39.46 11.12
N GLN A 353 20.37 40.10 11.44
CA GLN A 353 21.64 39.39 11.71
C GLN A 353 21.52 38.42 12.90
N SER A 354 20.85 38.86 13.98
CA SER A 354 20.61 37.98 15.14
C SER A 354 19.73 36.78 14.79
N ARG A 355 18.69 36.97 13.96
CA ARG A 355 17.84 35.87 13.50
C ARG A 355 18.61 34.91 12.61
N ARG A 356 19.37 35.42 11.64
CA ARG A 356 20.22 34.60 10.74
C ARG A 356 21.17 33.70 11.52
N ARG A 357 21.83 34.23 12.56
CA ARG A 357 22.69 33.43 13.44
C ARG A 357 21.93 32.36 14.22
N ARG A 358 20.68 32.63 14.61
CA ARG A 358 19.83 31.65 15.29
C ARG A 358 19.41 30.54 14.32
N SER A 359 18.84 30.88 13.16
CA SER A 359 18.41 29.91 12.15
C SER A 359 19.58 29.03 11.69
N ALA A 360 20.79 29.61 11.55
CA ALA A 360 21.99 28.83 11.23
C ALA A 360 22.34 27.83 12.33
N ARG A 361 22.29 28.21 13.62
CA ARG A 361 22.54 27.27 14.73
C ARG A 361 21.49 26.18 14.80
N GLU A 362 20.21 26.53 14.66
CA GLU A 362 19.11 25.57 14.67
C GLU A 362 19.24 24.54 13.54
N ARG A 363 19.56 25.02 12.33
CA ARG A 363 19.88 24.16 11.19
C ARG A 363 21.08 23.26 11.47
N ASP A 364 22.19 23.81 11.98
CA ASP A 364 23.44 23.05 12.13
C ASP A 364 23.35 21.93 13.20
N VAL A 365 22.36 21.99 14.10
CA VAL A 365 22.09 20.92 15.10
C VAL A 365 20.89 20.03 14.73
N ALA A 366 20.22 20.29 13.60
CA ALA A 366 19.04 19.55 13.20
C ALA A 366 19.40 18.10 12.83
N ASP A 367 18.69 17.15 13.43
CA ASP A 367 18.83 15.74 13.12
C ASP A 367 18.06 15.40 11.84
N ALA A 368 18.79 14.99 10.81
CA ALA A 368 18.22 14.56 9.53
C ALA A 368 18.05 13.04 9.44
N SER A 369 18.39 12.28 10.49
CA SER A 369 18.24 10.83 10.48
C SER A 369 16.77 10.44 10.57
N TRP A 370 16.39 9.44 9.79
CA TRP A 370 15.15 8.72 9.96
C TRP A 370 15.44 7.24 9.84
N THR A 371 14.75 6.46 10.64
CA THR A 371 14.48 5.06 10.33
C THR A 371 13.04 5.00 9.88
N TRP A 372 12.70 4.02 9.03
CA TRP A 372 11.30 3.68 8.88
C TRP A 372 10.74 3.39 10.28
N PRO A 373 9.51 3.79 10.62
CA PRO A 373 8.92 3.33 11.86
C PRO A 373 8.89 1.81 11.76
N ASP A 374 9.78 1.14 12.48
CA ASP A 374 9.62 -0.28 12.74
C ASP A 374 8.20 -0.46 13.25
N SER A 375 7.55 -1.53 12.82
CA SER A 375 6.36 -2.03 13.48
C SER A 375 6.77 -2.47 14.88
N ARG A 376 7.07 -1.51 15.77
CA ARG A 376 7.37 -1.77 17.15
C ARG A 376 6.07 -2.24 17.78
N GLU A 377 6.03 -3.56 17.99
CA GLU A 377 5.80 -4.15 19.30
C GLU A 377 5.65 -3.08 20.40
N ASP A 378 4.42 -2.60 20.58
CA ASP A 378 3.98 -2.06 21.86
C ASP A 378 3.06 -3.12 22.45
N GLY A 379 3.47 -3.66 23.60
CA GLY A 379 2.89 -4.83 24.25
C GLY A 379 1.58 -4.60 25.00
#